data_AF-A0A3D1PPU5-F1
#
_entry.id   AF-A0A3D1PPU5-F1
#
_cell.length_a   1.000
_cell.length_b   1.000
_cell.length_c   1.000
_cell.angle_alpha   90.00
_cell.angle_beta   90.00
_cell.angle_gamma   90.00
#
_symmetry.space_group_name_H-M   'P 1'
#
loop_
_entity.id
_entity.type
_entity.pdbx_description
1 polymer ?
#
loop_
_entity_poly.entity_id
_entity_poly.type
_entity_poly.pdbx_seq_one_letter_code
_entity_poly.pdbx_strand_id
1 'polypeptide(L)' 'EALAEVDRFLDHAMLSNQNTVYIIHGNGTGALRNAIQKHLRTHRGVKSFRLGRYGEGESGVTVVELK' A
#
# COMPACT_ATOMS: atom_id res chain seq x y z
N GLU A 1 -7.71 3.78 -12.29
CA GLU A 1 -6.91 4.96 -11.86
C GLU A 1 -6.15 4.69 -10.57
N ALA A 2 -6.81 4.45 -9.44
CA ALA A 2 -6.14 4.26 -8.14
C ALA A 2 -5.00 3.22 -8.10
N LEU A 3 -5.13 2.07 -8.79
CA LEU A 3 -4.07 1.06 -8.82
C LEU A 3 -2.82 1.53 -9.59
N ALA A 4 -3.00 2.27 -10.69
CA ALA A 4 -1.89 2.81 -11.46
C ALA A 4 -1.16 3.95 -10.73
N GLU A 5 -1.86 4.68 -9.86
CA GLU A 5 -1.24 5.63 -8.94
C GLU A 5 -0.45 4.92 -7.85
N VAL A 6 -0.99 3.83 -7.30
CA VAL A 6 -0.27 3.00 -6.32
C VAL A 6 1.02 2.45 -6.91
N ASP A 7 0.99 1.92 -8.14
CA ASP A 7 2.21 1.43 -8.81
C ASP A 7 3.27 2.52 -8.97
N ARG A 8 2.89 3.67 -9.52
CA ARG A 8 3.82 4.80 -9.67
C ARG A 8 4.39 5.26 -8.33
N PHE A 9 3.57 5.25 -7.28
CA PHE A 9 4.01 5.59 -5.95
C PHE A 9 5.02 4.57 -5.39
N LEU A 10 4.77 3.26 -5.57
CA LEU A 10 5.69 2.21 -5.13
C LEU A 10 7.03 2.30 -5.86
N ASP A 11 7.02 2.51 -7.18
CA ASP A 11 8.23 2.69 -7.97
C ASP A 11 9.05 3.88 -7.48
N HIS A 12 8.40 5.03 -7.23
CA HIS A 12 9.06 6.21 -6.70
C HIS A 12 9.64 5.98 -5.30
N ALA A 13 8.91 5.28 -4.43
CA ALA A 13 9.38 4.95 -3.09
C ALA A 13 10.60 4.02 -3.11
N MET A 14 10.62 3.04 -4.02
CA MET A 14 11.76 2.15 -4.24
C MET A 14 12.99 2.93 -4.73
N LEU A 15 12.81 3.84 -5.70
CA LEU A 15 13.89 4.72 -6.17
C LEU A 15 14.43 5.66 -5.10
N SER A 16 13.60 6.00 -4.11
CA SER A 16 13.96 6.86 -2.99
C SER A 16 14.56 6.09 -1.80
N ASN A 17 14.86 4.80 -1.96
CA ASN A 17 15.33 3.90 -0.89
C ASN A 17 14.41 3.90 0.35
N GLN A 18 13.09 4.03 0.17
CA GLN A 18 12.15 3.88 1.27
C GLN A 18 11.88 2.41 1.55
N ASN A 19 12.11 1.96 2.77
CA ASN A 19 11.86 0.57 3.16
C ASN A 19 10.38 0.32 3.50
N THR A 20 9.63 1.36 3.88
CA THR A 20 8.24 1.23 4.32
C THR A 20 7.42 2.41 3.87
N VAL A 21 6.24 2.15 3.32
CA VAL A 21 5.30 3.16 2.85
C VAL A 21 3.88 2.91 3.35
N TYR A 22 3.10 3.99 3.38
CA TYR A 22 1.73 3.99 3.87
C TYR A 22 0.79 4.37 2.72
N ILE A 23 -0.11 3.46 2.36
CA ILE A 23 -1.13 3.69 1.34
C ILE A 23 -2.45 3.98 2.05
N ILE A 24 -2.85 5.26 2.04
CA ILE A 24 -4.11 5.71 2.62
C ILE A 24 -5.21 5.55 1.56
N HIS A 25 -6.10 4.60 1.77
CA HIS A 25 -7.24 4.36 0.88
C HIS A 25 -8.60 4.66 1.54
N GLY A 26 -8.59 4.99 2.83
CA GLY A 26 -9.79 5.24 3.62
C GLY A 26 -10.55 3.97 3.98
N ASN A 27 -11.57 4.11 4.84
CA ASN A 27 -12.36 2.98 5.34
C ASN A 27 -13.48 2.59 4.36
N GLY A 28 -14.32 3.55 3.98
CA GLY A 28 -15.37 3.41 2.96
C GLY A 28 -16.08 2.04 2.96
N THR A 29 -16.33 1.51 1.76
CA THR A 29 -16.86 0.15 1.54
C THR A 29 -15.77 -0.93 1.58
N GLY A 30 -14.49 -0.55 1.71
CA GLY A 30 -13.36 -1.47 1.58
C GLY A 30 -13.02 -1.92 0.15
N ALA A 31 -13.72 -1.42 -0.88
CA ALA A 31 -13.44 -1.80 -2.27
C ALA A 31 -12.00 -1.44 -2.70
N LEU A 32 -11.54 -0.22 -2.38
CA LEU A 32 -10.17 0.21 -2.66
C LEU A 32 -9.14 -0.61 -1.89
N ARG A 33 -9.37 -0.85 -0.59
CA ARG A 33 -8.53 -1.73 0.23
C ARG A 33 -8.34 -3.09 -0.42
N ASN A 34 -9.44 -3.73 -0.81
CA ASN A 34 -9.40 -5.08 -1.39
C ASN A 34 -8.66 -5.09 -2.73
N ALA A 35 -8.91 -4.10 -3.58
CA ALA A 35 -8.23 -3.96 -4.87
C ALA A 35 -6.72 -3.73 -4.69
N ILE A 36 -6.33 -2.81 -3.81
CA ILE A 36 -4.91 -2.51 -3.50
C ILE A 36 -4.24 -3.75 -2.94
N GLN A 37 -4.80 -4.39 -1.91
CA GLN A 37 -4.18 -5.59 -1.33
C GLN A 37 -4.07 -6.75 -2.33
N LYS A 38 -5.05 -6.92 -3.23
CA LYS A 38 -4.95 -7.90 -4.31
C LYS A 38 -3.77 -7.59 -5.23
N HIS A 39 -3.60 -6.33 -5.59
CA HIS A 39 -2.51 -5.86 -6.44
C HIS A 39 -1.13 -6.04 -5.79
N LEU A 40 -1.00 -5.67 -4.52
CA LEU A 40 0.25 -5.80 -3.75
C LEU A 40 0.74 -7.25 -3.62
N ARG A 41 -0.17 -8.23 -3.56
CA ARG A 41 0.19 -9.66 -3.49
C ARG A 41 1.02 -10.14 -4.68
N THR A 42 0.84 -9.53 -5.84
CA THR A 42 1.54 -9.90 -7.08
C THR A 42 2.70 -8.96 -7.42
N HIS A 43 2.89 -7.88 -6.65
CA HIS A 43 3.88 -6.86 -6.95
C HIS A 43 5.28 -7.29 -6.53
N ARG A 44 6.22 -7.35 -7.48
CA ARG A 44 7.58 -7.88 -7.25
C ARG A 44 8.40 -7.06 -6.25
N GLY A 45 8.18 -5.74 -6.21
CA GLY A 45 8.86 -4.81 -5.31
C GLY A 45 8.36 -4.84 -3.86
N VAL A 46 7.27 -5.57 -3.58
CA VAL A 46 6.70 -5.68 -2.23
C VAL A 46 7.31 -6.89 -1.54
N LYS A 47 7.82 -6.68 -0.33
CA LYS A 47 8.29 -7.73 0.58
C LYS A 47 7.15 -8.25 1.44
N SER A 48 6.40 -7.35 2.06
CA SER A 48 5.25 -7.67 2.91
C SER A 48 4.26 -6.51 2.96
N PHE A 49 3.03 -6.75 3.37
CA PHE A 49 2.07 -5.68 3.65
C PHE A 49 1.10 -6.09 4.76
N ARG A 50 0.56 -5.10 5.46
CA ARG A 50 -0.43 -5.28 6.53
C ARG A 50 -1.38 -4.10 6.61
N LEU A 51 -2.47 -4.26 7.35
CA LEU A 51 -3.28 -3.11 7.76
C LEU A 51 -2.51 -2.23 8.75
N GLY A 52 -2.86 -0.95 8.76
CA GLY A 52 -2.40 0.00 9.75
C GLY A 52 -2.77 -0.45 11.16
N ARG A 53 -1.93 -0.08 12.13
CA ARG A 53 -2.19 -0.23 13.56
C ARG A 53 -2.78 1.07 14.12
N TYR A 54 -3.11 1.04 15.41
CA TYR A 54 -3.48 2.25 16.15
C TYR A 54 -2.40 3.33 15.98
N GLY A 55 -2.82 4.54 15.60
CA GLY A 55 -1.93 5.66 15.27
C GLY A 55 -1.44 5.72 13.81
N GLU A 56 -1.64 4.67 13.00
CA GLU A 56 -1.27 4.63 11.57
C GLU A 56 -2.48 4.76 10.63
N GLY A 57 -3.69 4.95 11.17
CA GLY A 57 -4.94 4.99 10.40
C GLY A 57 -5.68 3.65 10.29
N GLU A 58 -5.26 2.64 11.06
CA GLU A 58 -5.95 1.35 11.24
C GLU A 58 -6.38 0.68 9.92
N SER A 59 -7.68 0.37 9.77
CA SER A 59 -8.23 -0.33 8.61
C SER A 59 -8.32 0.53 7.33
N GLY A 60 -8.01 1.82 7.43
CA GLY A 60 -8.06 2.79 6.33
C GLY A 60 -6.72 2.97 5.63
N VAL A 61 -5.69 2.28 6.14
CA VAL A 61 -4.32 2.36 5.67
C VAL A 61 -3.76 0.96 5.48
N THR A 62 -3.03 0.78 4.39
CA THR A 62 -2.21 -0.41 4.15
C THR A 62 -0.74 -0.01 4.24
N VAL A 63 -0.02 -0.62 5.17
CA VAL A 63 1.42 -0.43 5.37
C VAL A 63 2.14 -1.47 4.52
N VAL A 64 3.07 -1.02 3.69
CA VAL A 64 3.80 -1.86 2.73
C VAL A 64 5.29 -1.80 3.02
N GLU A 65 5.91 -2.95 3.15
CA GLU A 65 7.37 -3.10 3.23
C GLU A 65 7.90 -3.39 1.83
N LEU A 66 8.85 -2.58 1.37
CA LEU A 66 9.49 -2.69 0.06
C LEU A 66 10.75 -3.55 0.15
N LYS A 67 11.21 -4.06 -0.99
CA LYS A 67 12.46 -4.83 -1.11
C LYS A 67 13.67 -3.95 -1.31
#